data_AF-A0A7R9DTE2-F1
#
_entry.id   AF-A0A7R9DTE2-F1
#
_cell.length_a   1.000
_cell.length_b   1.000
_cell.length_c   1.000
_cell.angle_alpha   90.00
_cell.angle_beta   90.00
_cell.angle_gamma   90.00
#
_symmetry.space_group_name_H-M   'P 1'
#
loop_
_entity.id
_entity.type
_entity.pdbx_description
1 polymer ?
#
loop_
_entity_poly.entity_id
_entity_poly.type
_entity_poly.pdbx_seq_one_letter_code
_entity_poly.pdbx_strand_id
1 'polypeptide(L)'
;MGKQGRVLHPEQTRVISVRECARSQGLPDTFWLFGSILDKHRQVGNAVPPPLGAAIGFEIRKCVGVKRQVMSSDHDNSEEVILVEDAD
;
A
#
# COMPACT_ATOMS: atom_id res chain seq x y z
N MET A 1 -27.92 -13.80 8.98
CA MET A 1 -26.57 -14.13 8.48
C MET A 1 -26.06 -12.91 7.71
N GLY A 2 -24.92 -12.31 8.07
CA GLY A 2 -24.35 -11.18 7.34
C GLY A 2 -23.95 -11.59 5.91
N LYS A 3 -23.97 -10.65 4.95
CA LYS A 3 -23.58 -10.89 3.55
C LYS A 3 -22.06 -11.03 3.36
N GLN A 4 -21.27 -10.93 4.43
CA GLN A 4 -19.82 -11.13 4.38
C GLN A 4 -19.46 -12.59 4.02
N GLY A 5 -18.31 -12.76 3.34
CA GLY A 5 -17.77 -14.05 2.93
C GLY A 5 -17.28 -14.94 4.07
N ARG A 6 -16.38 -15.88 3.78
CA ARG A 6 -15.80 -16.79 4.78
C ARG A 6 -14.90 -16.02 5.74
N VAL A 7 -15.35 -15.81 6.98
CA VAL A 7 -14.65 -15.04 8.03
C VAL A 7 -14.19 -15.89 9.21
N LEU A 8 -14.29 -17.22 9.10
CA LEU A 8 -13.82 -18.15 10.14
C LEU A 8 -12.33 -18.42 9.98
N HIS A 9 -11.61 -18.51 11.10
CA HIS A 9 -10.21 -18.93 11.08
C HIS A 9 -10.11 -20.38 10.57
N PRO A 10 -9.10 -20.74 9.75
CA PRO A 10 -9.02 -22.05 9.11
C PRO A 10 -9.02 -23.24 10.09
N GLU A 11 -8.35 -23.08 11.24
CA GLU A 11 -8.13 -24.17 12.22
C GLU A 11 -8.79 -23.92 13.58
N GLN A 12 -9.19 -22.67 13.88
CA GLN A 12 -9.61 -22.28 15.23
C GLN A 12 -11.10 -21.92 15.20
N THR A 13 -11.85 -22.32 16.23
CA THR A 13 -13.29 -22.05 16.34
C THR A 13 -13.57 -20.60 16.74
N ARG A 14 -13.15 -19.65 15.88
CA ARG A 14 -13.35 -18.21 16.05
C ARG A 14 -13.42 -17.51 14.69
N VAL A 15 -13.87 -16.26 14.71
CA VAL A 15 -13.72 -15.35 13.56
C VAL A 15 -12.28 -14.86 13.41
N ILE A 16 -11.93 -14.43 12.21
CA ILE A 16 -10.66 -13.74 11.96
C ILE A 16 -10.57 -12.46 12.82
N SER A 17 -9.39 -12.24 13.36
CA SER A 17 -9.06 -11.10 14.20
C SER A 17 -8.81 -9.84 13.37
N VAL A 18 -8.85 -8.68 14.03
CA VAL A 18 -8.48 -7.40 13.42
C VAL A 18 -7.11 -7.47 12.72
N ARG A 19 -6.12 -8.13 13.35
CA ARG A 19 -4.76 -8.21 12.80
C ARG A 19 -4.67 -9.15 11.60
N GLU A 20 -5.41 -10.24 11.58
CA GLU A 20 -5.50 -11.12 10.40
C GLU A 20 -6.15 -10.39 9.23
N CYS A 21 -7.22 -9.63 9.47
CA CYS A 21 -7.80 -8.73 8.46
C CYS A 21 -6.76 -7.70 7.98
N ALA A 22 -6.02 -7.06 8.89
CA ALA A 22 -5.02 -6.05 8.54
C ALA A 22 -3.90 -6.62 7.65
N ARG A 23 -3.44 -7.84 7.95
CA ARG A 23 -2.45 -8.55 7.11
C ARG A 23 -3.00 -8.89 5.73
N SER A 24 -4.28 -9.27 5.62
CA SER A 24 -4.91 -9.52 4.31
C SER A 24 -4.96 -8.26 3.43
N GLN A 25 -5.03 -7.07 4.05
CA GLN A 25 -4.92 -5.78 3.35
C GLN A 25 -3.46 -5.38 3.03
N GLY A 26 -2.46 -6.13 3.51
CA GLY A 26 -1.06 -5.76 3.38
C GLY A 26 -0.63 -4.61 4.29
N LEU A 27 -1.36 -4.35 5.39
CA LEU A 27 -0.91 -3.40 6.40
C LEU A 27 0.28 -3.98 7.17
N PRO A 28 1.34 -3.20 7.43
CA PRO A 28 2.45 -3.66 8.24
C PRO A 28 1.97 -3.94 9.68
N ASP A 29 2.58 -4.92 10.34
CA ASP A 29 2.23 -5.27 11.72
C ASP A 29 2.50 -4.11 12.70
N THR A 30 3.39 -3.20 12.32
CA THR A 30 3.69 -1.94 13.03
C THR A 30 2.61 -0.86 12.84
N PHE A 31 1.58 -1.07 12.00
CA PHE A 31 0.49 -0.11 11.83
C PHE A 31 -0.46 -0.14 13.02
N TRP A 32 -0.76 1.04 13.57
CA TRP A 32 -1.59 1.21 14.76
C TRP A 32 -3.05 1.47 14.38
N LEU A 33 -3.95 0.74 15.03
CA LEU A 33 -5.40 0.87 14.86
C LEU A 33 -6.01 1.31 16.19
N PHE A 34 -6.91 2.29 16.16
CA PHE A 34 -7.45 2.93 17.35
C PHE A 34 -8.96 2.69 17.51
N GLY A 35 -9.48 2.87 18.73
CA GLY A 35 -10.91 2.70 19.04
C GLY A 35 -11.32 1.27 19.45
N SER A 36 -12.62 0.98 19.35
CA SER A 36 -13.18 -0.33 19.70
C SER A 36 -12.79 -1.42 18.69
N ILE A 37 -13.01 -2.70 19.03
CA ILE A 37 -12.77 -3.81 18.08
C ILE A 37 -13.57 -3.63 16.78
N LEU A 38 -14.80 -3.12 16.87
CA LEU A 38 -15.64 -2.87 15.69
C LEU A 38 -15.10 -1.71 14.85
N ASP A 39 -14.64 -0.63 15.49
CA ASP A 39 -14.02 0.49 14.79
C ASP A 39 -12.75 0.08 14.05
N LYS A 40 -11.93 -0.77 14.67
CA LYS A 40 -10.72 -1.29 14.04
C LYS A 40 -11.02 -2.17 12.83
N HIS A 41 -12.04 -3.04 12.91
CA HIS A 41 -12.50 -3.79 11.73
C HIS A 41 -13.01 -2.86 10.63
N ARG A 42 -13.74 -1.80 10.97
CA ARG A 42 -14.21 -0.79 9.99
C ARG A 42 -13.04 -0.05 9.34
N GLN A 43 -12.04 0.36 10.12
CA GLN A 43 -10.82 1.01 9.61
C GLN A 43 -10.09 0.10 8.61
N VAL A 44 -9.87 -1.17 8.97
CA VAL A 44 -9.20 -2.14 8.09
C VAL A 44 -10.03 -2.48 6.85
N GLY A 45 -11.35 -2.66 7.00
CA GLY A 45 -12.24 -3.04 5.91
C GLY A 45 -12.44 -1.94 4.87
N ASN A 46 -12.40 -0.67 5.30
CA ASN A 46 -12.58 0.48 4.41
C ASN A 46 -11.25 1.04 3.86
N ALA A 47 -10.11 0.57 4.36
CA ALA A 47 -8.81 1.05 3.90
C ALA A 47 -8.50 0.55 2.48
N VAL A 48 -7.71 1.34 1.74
CA VAL A 48 -7.06 0.90 0.51
C VAL A 48 -5.83 0.05 0.88
N PRO A 49 -5.64 -1.14 0.29
CA PRO A 49 -4.43 -1.94 0.53
C PRO A 49 -3.15 -1.15 0.21
N PRO A 50 -2.17 -1.00 1.12
CA PRO A 50 -0.94 -0.27 0.84
C PRO A 50 -0.17 -0.75 -0.39
N PRO A 51 -0.07 -2.07 -0.71
CA PRO A 51 0.58 -2.52 -1.93
C PRO A 51 -0.11 -2.00 -3.20
N LEU A 52 -1.44 -1.92 -3.21
CA LEU A 52 -2.21 -1.35 -4.30
C LEU A 52 -1.98 0.16 -4.42
N GLY A 53 -2.03 0.88 -3.29
CA GLY A 53 -1.75 2.31 -3.25
C GLY A 53 -0.34 2.64 -3.73
N ALA A 54 0.67 1.83 -3.36
CA ALA A 54 2.04 1.99 -3.82
C ALA A 54 2.17 1.82 -5.34
N ALA A 55 1.53 0.78 -5.92
CA ALA A 55 1.54 0.56 -7.36
C ALA A 55 0.96 1.76 -8.13
N ILE A 56 -0.18 2.29 -7.69
CA ILE A 56 -0.79 3.49 -8.28
C ILE A 56 0.13 4.71 -8.11
N GLY A 57 0.70 4.88 -6.92
CA GLY A 57 1.65 5.97 -6.63
C GLY A 57 2.89 5.96 -7.52
N PHE A 58 3.38 4.78 -7.92
CA PHE A 58 4.50 4.67 -8.87
C PHE A 58 4.12 5.19 -10.26
N GLU A 59 2.92 4.90 -10.76
CA GLU A 59 2.48 5.43 -12.06
C GLU A 59 2.30 6.95 -12.02
N ILE A 60 1.70 7.48 -10.95
CA ILE A 60 1.58 8.94 -10.75
C ILE A 60 2.97 9.59 -10.73
N ARG A 61 3.94 8.99 -10.01
CA ARG A 61 5.31 9.51 -9.93
C ARG A 61 5.99 9.59 -11.30
N LYS A 62 5.75 8.64 -12.21
CA LYS A 62 6.28 8.70 -13.58
C LYS A 62 5.72 9.91 -14.33
N CYS A 63 4.42 10.16 -14.21
CA CYS A 63 3.75 11.30 -14.85
C CYS A 63 4.19 12.65 -14.29
N VAL A 64 4.49 12.75 -12.98
CA VAL A 64 4.91 14.01 -12.34
C VAL A 64 6.38 14.35 -12.63
N GLY A 65 7.15 13.48 -13.31
CA GLY A 65 8.51 13.82 -13.74
C GLY A 65 9.52 13.98 -12.61
N VAL A 66 9.31 13.33 -11.46
CA VAL A 66 10.27 13.39 -10.34
C VAL A 66 11.55 12.65 -10.72
N LYS A 67 12.53 13.38 -11.26
CA LYS A 67 13.89 12.87 -11.51
C LYS A 67 14.48 12.39 -10.20
N ARG A 68 14.85 11.10 -10.15
CA ARG A 68 15.56 10.52 -9.02
C ARG A 68 16.94 11.20 -8.98
N GLN A 69 17.19 12.04 -7.98
CA GLN A 69 18.55 12.43 -7.63
C GLN A 69 19.25 11.16 -7.16
N VAL A 70 19.97 10.50 -8.07
CA VAL A 70 20.92 9.46 -7.69
C VAL A 70 22.05 10.22 -7.00
N MET A 71 22.22 9.99 -5.69
CA MET A 71 23.45 10.40 -5.02
C MET A 71 24.57 9.53 -5.57
N SER A 72 25.22 9.99 -6.65
CA SER A 72 26.42 9.39 -7.20
C SER A 72 27.60 9.75 -6.29
N SER A 73 27.94 8.85 -5.37
CA SER A 73 29.35 8.61 -5.11
C SER A 73 29.87 7.80 -6.29
N ASP A 74 30.74 8.44 -7.06
CA ASP A 74 31.65 7.89 -8.09
C ASP A 74 31.28 8.19 -9.55
N HIS A 75 32.31 8.70 -10.23
CA HIS A 75 32.34 9.21 -11.58
C HIS A 75 32.21 8.06 -12.58
N ASP A 76 31.17 8.06 -13.43
CA ASP A 76 31.36 7.88 -14.88
C ASP A 76 30.13 8.36 -15.65
N ASN A 77 30.39 9.05 -16.75
CA ASN A 77 29.42 9.77 -17.57
C ASN A 77 29.02 8.89 -18.77
N SER A 78 27.75 8.49 -18.87
CA SER A 78 27.15 8.10 -20.16
C SER A 78 25.62 8.19 -20.13
N GLU A 79 25.13 9.36 -20.54
CA GLU A 79 23.91 9.62 -21.33
C GLU A 79 22.61 8.89 -20.91
N GLU A 80 21.79 9.56 -20.09
CA GLU A 80 20.33 9.38 -20.16
C GLU A 80 19.72 10.68 -20.73
N VAL A 81 19.65 10.75 -22.05
CA VAL A 81 18.95 11.82 -22.78
C VAL A 81 17.46 11.60 -22.61
N ILE A 82 16.85 12.37 -21.70
CA ILE A 82 15.40 12.54 -21.69
C ILE A 82 15.12 13.84 -22.44
N LEU A 83 14.72 13.71 -23.70
CA LEU A 83 14.09 14.79 -24.46
C LEU A 83 12.79 15.13 -23.74
N VAL A 84 12.76 16.28 -23.10
CA VAL A 84 11.53 16.91 -22.64
C VAL A 84 11.02 17.66 -23.87
N GLU A 85 10.10 17.06 -24.62
CA GLU A 85 9.25 17.86 -25.49
C GLU A 85 8.21 18.53 -24.59
N ASP A 86 8.14 19.85 -24.73
CA ASP A 86 7.31 20.76 -23.97
C ASP A 86 5.85 20.28 -23.93
N ALA A 87 5.30 20.16 -22.72
CA ALA A 87 3.86 20.03 -22.54
C ALA A 87 3.26 21.44 -22.53
N ASP A 88 2.50 21.77 -23.57
CA ASP A 88 1.55 22.89 -23.63
C ASP A 88 0.52 22.83 -22.48
#